data_AF-X1A8V2-F1
#
_entry.id   AF-X1A8V2-F1
#
_cell.length_a   1.000
_cell.length_b   1.000
_cell.length_c   1.000
_cell.angle_alpha   90.00
_cell.angle_beta   90.00
_cell.angle_gamma   90.00
#
_symmetry.space_group_name_H-M   'P 1'
#
loop_
_entity.id
_entity.type
_entity.pdbx_description
1 polymer ?
#
loop_
_entity_poly.entity_id
_entity_poly.type
_entity_poly.pdbx_seq_one_letter_code
_entity_poly.pdbx_strand_id
1 'polypeptide(L)'
;PDTPIYCTSNGVKSLKGHFHKDWDFHTIKTGDKLSLGKKELIFVEAPMLHWPDSMFCYLTEDNILFSNDAFGQHYASEFMFNDLVDQSELFAECIKYYANILTPFSALVDKKIKEVLSFNLPVDFICTSHGVIWRKNPTQIVEKYMKWANKYKENQITIFSSLIK
;
A
#
# COMPACT_ATOMS: atom_id res chain seq x y z
N PRO A 1 22.90 11.77 11.84
CA PRO A 1 23.58 11.18 10.66
C PRO A 1 23.56 9.65 10.71
N ASP A 2 23.64 9.09 11.92
CA ASP A 2 23.83 7.65 12.17
C ASP A 2 22.53 6.90 12.50
N THR A 3 21.37 7.48 12.17
CA THR A 3 20.09 6.78 12.36
C THR A 3 19.96 5.67 11.31
N PRO A 4 19.76 4.40 11.71
CA PRO A 4 19.66 3.30 10.78
C PRO A 4 18.39 3.39 9.92
N ILE A 5 18.51 3.03 8.64
CA ILE A 5 17.42 3.04 7.66
C ILE A 5 17.16 1.61 7.21
N TYR A 6 15.97 1.09 7.54
CA TYR A 6 15.52 -0.24 7.13
C TYR A 6 14.72 -0.14 5.83
N CYS A 7 15.19 -0.77 4.76
CA CYS A 7 14.54 -0.74 3.46
C CYS A 7 14.89 -1.97 2.61
N THR A 8 14.22 -2.16 1.48
CA THR A 8 14.55 -3.25 0.55
C THR A 8 15.89 -3.00 -0.13
N SER A 9 16.46 -4.04 -0.76
CA SER A 9 17.70 -3.90 -1.55
C SER A 9 17.56 -2.89 -2.71
N ASN A 10 16.37 -2.80 -3.31
CA ASN A 10 16.07 -1.78 -4.31
C ASN A 10 15.84 -0.40 -3.68
N GLY A 11 15.34 -0.34 -2.44
CA GLY A 11 15.23 0.88 -1.65
C GLY A 11 16.59 1.54 -1.42
N VAL A 12 17.63 0.75 -1.12
CA VAL A 12 19.01 1.28 -1.02
C VAL A 12 19.45 1.94 -2.33
N LYS A 13 19.20 1.30 -3.48
CA LYS A 13 19.53 1.86 -4.80
C LYS A 13 18.75 3.15 -5.07
N SER A 14 17.46 3.15 -4.78
CA SER A 14 16.55 4.30 -4.96
C SER A 14 17.01 5.49 -4.11
N LEU A 15 17.25 5.28 -2.82
CA LEU A 15 17.70 6.33 -1.89
C LEU A 15 19.07 6.88 -2.26
N LYS A 16 20.04 6.02 -2.61
CA LYS A 16 21.35 6.47 -3.12
C LYS A 16 21.22 7.23 -4.44
N GLY A 17 20.32 6.81 -5.32
CA GLY A 17 20.05 7.47 -6.60
C GLY A 17 19.51 8.88 -6.45
N HIS A 18 18.60 9.11 -5.50
CA HIS A 18 17.98 10.43 -5.29
C HIS A 18 18.82 11.37 -4.42
N PHE A 19 19.45 10.85 -3.35
CA PHE A 19 20.10 11.69 -2.34
C PHE A 19 21.63 11.69 -2.43
N HIS A 20 22.23 10.75 -3.17
CA HIS A 20 23.67 10.60 -3.31
C HIS A 20 24.41 10.49 -1.96
N LYS A 21 23.79 9.80 -0.98
CA LYS A 21 24.34 9.56 0.37
C LYS A 21 24.51 8.08 0.65
N ASP A 22 25.55 7.76 1.40
CA ASP A 22 25.78 6.42 1.95
C ASP A 22 25.47 6.45 3.45
N TRP A 23 24.19 6.28 3.78
CA TRP A 23 23.72 6.19 5.17
C TRP A 23 23.83 4.76 5.70
N ASP A 24 23.51 4.58 6.98
CA ASP A 24 23.46 3.28 7.63
C ASP A 24 22.23 2.47 7.18
N PHE A 25 22.35 1.84 6.01
CA PHE A 25 21.28 1.07 5.38
C PHE A 25 21.25 -0.38 5.85
N HIS A 26 20.11 -0.82 6.37
CA HIS A 26 19.81 -2.20 6.72
C HIS A 26 18.82 -2.78 5.70
N THR A 27 19.32 -3.69 4.85
CA THR A 27 18.45 -4.35 3.87
C THR A 27 17.56 -5.38 4.54
N ILE A 28 16.25 -5.30 4.32
CA ILE A 28 15.27 -6.26 4.81
C ILE A 28 14.74 -7.15 3.67
N LYS A 29 14.12 -8.27 4.06
CA LYS A 29 13.35 -9.19 3.20
C LYS A 29 11.99 -9.50 3.84
N THR A 30 11.10 -10.12 3.06
CA THR A 30 9.84 -10.63 3.61
C THR A 30 10.07 -11.57 4.79
N GLY A 31 9.42 -11.28 5.91
CA GLY A 31 9.49 -12.07 7.14
C GLY A 31 10.58 -11.60 8.12
N ASP A 32 11.50 -10.72 7.69
CA ASP A 32 12.45 -10.09 8.61
C ASP A 32 11.70 -9.26 9.65
N LYS A 33 12.31 -9.16 10.84
CA LYS A 33 11.72 -8.49 11.99
C LYS A 33 12.66 -7.47 12.62
N LEU A 34 12.09 -6.37 13.09
CA LEU A 34 12.77 -5.38 13.92
C LEU A 34 12.04 -5.23 15.25
N SER A 35 12.71 -5.59 16.35
CA SER A 35 12.15 -5.44 17.69
C SER A 35 12.15 -3.96 18.11
N LEU A 36 11.02 -3.52 18.66
CA LEU A 36 10.81 -2.24 19.32
C LEU A 36 10.60 -2.43 20.83
N GLY A 37 11.11 -3.52 21.39
CA GLY A 37 10.85 -3.97 22.76
C GLY A 37 9.65 -4.91 22.82
N LYS A 38 8.49 -4.42 23.25
CA LYS A 38 7.26 -5.26 23.37
C LYS A 38 6.57 -5.53 22.03
N LYS A 39 6.87 -4.73 21.01
CA LYS A 39 6.30 -4.82 19.67
C LYS A 39 7.41 -5.13 18.67
N GLU A 40 7.05 -5.68 17.52
CA GLU A 40 7.95 -5.94 16.41
C GLU A 40 7.37 -5.34 15.13
N LEU A 41 8.24 -4.84 14.26
CA LEU A 41 7.91 -4.58 12.86
C LEU A 41 8.26 -5.83 12.06
N ILE A 42 7.31 -6.32 11.26
CA ILE A 42 7.49 -7.42 10.31
C ILE A 42 7.44 -6.84 8.91
N PHE A 43 8.48 -7.06 8.11
CA PHE A 43 8.57 -6.51 6.76
C PHE A 43 8.04 -7.49 5.72
N VAL A 44 7.41 -6.96 4.67
CA VAL A 44 6.90 -7.74 3.52
C VAL A 44 7.27 -7.03 2.24
N GLU A 45 8.19 -7.58 1.45
CA GLU A 45 8.55 -7.01 0.15
C GLU A 45 7.35 -7.04 -0.81
N ALA A 46 7.08 -5.94 -1.49
CA ALA A 46 5.97 -5.78 -2.43
C ALA A 46 6.46 -5.20 -3.77
N PRO A 47 7.44 -5.83 -4.44
CA PRO A 47 8.05 -5.26 -5.64
C PRO A 47 7.02 -5.07 -6.75
N MET A 48 7.10 -3.91 -7.41
CA MET A 48 6.16 -3.43 -8.43
C MET A 48 4.73 -3.17 -7.91
N LEU A 49 4.57 -2.99 -6.58
CA LEU A 49 3.33 -2.51 -5.94
C LEU A 49 3.60 -1.20 -5.17
N HIS A 50 3.96 -0.10 -5.86
CA HIS A 50 3.97 0.07 -7.31
C HIS A 50 5.39 0.17 -7.93
N TRP A 51 6.45 0.23 -7.12
CA TRP A 51 7.84 0.36 -7.57
C TRP A 51 8.70 -0.86 -7.19
N PRO A 52 9.87 -1.06 -7.82
CA PRO A 52 10.76 -2.17 -7.48
C PRO A 52 11.22 -2.21 -6.02
N ASP A 53 11.17 -1.08 -5.31
CA ASP A 53 11.60 -0.94 -3.92
C ASP A 53 10.48 -1.03 -2.88
N SER A 54 9.21 -1.09 -3.33
CA SER A 54 8.04 -1.09 -2.47
C SER A 54 8.02 -2.28 -1.49
N MET A 55 7.59 -1.99 -0.27
CA MET A 55 7.39 -2.96 0.81
C MET A 55 6.28 -2.49 1.74
N PHE A 56 5.72 -3.43 2.50
CA PHE A 56 4.83 -3.15 3.62
C PHE A 56 5.54 -3.44 4.94
N CYS A 57 5.01 -2.84 6.00
CA CYS A 57 5.48 -3.05 7.36
C CYS A 57 4.29 -3.33 8.26
N TYR A 58 4.35 -4.40 9.06
CA TYR A 58 3.29 -4.78 9.98
C TYR A 58 3.77 -4.64 11.42
N LEU A 59 3.03 -3.93 12.27
CA LEU A 59 3.35 -3.76 13.69
C LEU A 59 2.56 -4.76 14.53
N THR A 60 3.25 -5.62 15.26
CA THR A 60 2.64 -6.58 16.17
C THR A 60 2.01 -5.89 17.39
N GLU A 61 1.15 -6.62 18.10
CA GLU A 61 0.34 -6.17 19.25
C GLU A 61 -0.75 -5.14 18.90
N ASP A 62 -0.44 -4.13 18.07
CA ASP A 62 -1.41 -3.12 17.62
C ASP A 62 -2.15 -3.52 16.34
N ASN A 63 -1.70 -4.59 15.67
CA ASN A 63 -2.30 -5.15 14.46
C ASN A 63 -2.43 -4.11 13.32
N ILE A 64 -1.38 -3.32 13.12
CA ILE A 64 -1.34 -2.24 12.13
C ILE A 64 -0.54 -2.66 10.91
N LEU A 65 -1.15 -2.59 9.73
CA LEU A 65 -0.47 -2.70 8.45
C LEU A 65 -0.13 -1.31 7.90
N PHE A 66 1.14 -0.98 7.79
CA PHE A 66 1.64 0.17 7.03
C PHE A 66 1.86 -0.26 5.57
N SER A 67 0.88 0.04 4.71
CA SER A 67 0.82 -0.47 3.34
C SER A 67 1.40 0.48 2.29
N ASN A 68 1.84 1.68 2.70
CA ASN A 68 2.29 2.74 1.80
C ASN A 68 1.19 2.99 0.74
N ASP A 69 1.50 2.92 -0.55
CA ASP A 69 0.58 3.24 -1.64
C ASP A 69 -0.58 2.26 -1.79
N ALA A 70 -0.36 0.99 -1.44
CA ALA A 70 -1.41 -0.01 -1.52
C ALA A 70 -2.55 0.35 -0.56
N PHE A 71 -3.78 0.29 -1.06
CA PHE A 71 -5.01 0.66 -0.35
C PHE A 71 -5.20 2.17 -0.11
N GLY A 72 -4.27 3.00 -0.60
CA GLY A 72 -4.37 4.45 -0.57
C GLY A 72 -5.27 5.03 -1.66
N GLN A 73 -5.37 6.36 -1.63
CA GLN A 73 -6.20 7.21 -2.48
C GLN A 73 -5.67 8.66 -2.44
N HIS A 74 -5.99 9.47 -3.45
CA HIS A 74 -5.66 10.90 -3.42
C HIS A 74 -6.86 11.71 -2.95
N TYR A 75 -7.15 11.64 -1.65
CA TYR A 75 -8.29 12.30 -1.02
C TYR A 75 -7.82 13.15 0.17
N ALA A 76 -7.97 14.47 0.05
CA ALA A 76 -7.63 15.41 1.11
C ALA A 76 -8.86 15.63 2.00
N SER A 77 -8.69 15.44 3.31
CA SER A 77 -9.72 15.67 4.32
C SER A 77 -9.07 16.18 5.59
N GLU A 78 -9.81 16.94 6.40
CA GLU A 78 -9.40 17.27 7.77
C GLU A 78 -9.49 16.04 8.71
N PHE A 79 -10.25 15.01 8.32
CA PHE A 79 -10.40 13.78 9.08
C PHE A 79 -9.42 12.71 8.61
N MET A 80 -8.83 12.02 9.58
CA MET A 80 -7.80 11.00 9.33
C MET A 80 -8.37 9.60 9.06
N PHE A 81 -9.60 9.29 9.48
CA PHE A 81 -10.12 7.92 9.49
C PHE A 81 -11.26 7.69 8.51
N ASN A 82 -11.30 6.49 7.92
CA ASN A 82 -12.25 6.12 6.88
C ASN A 82 -13.73 6.28 7.27
N ASP A 83 -14.08 6.11 8.54
CA ASP A 83 -15.46 6.25 9.03
C ASP A 83 -15.91 7.69 9.31
N LEU A 84 -15.00 8.66 9.20
CA LEU A 84 -15.28 10.08 9.48
C LEU A 84 -15.46 10.91 8.20
N VAL A 85 -15.29 10.30 7.02
CA VAL A 85 -15.35 10.99 5.73
C VAL A 85 -16.56 10.55 4.89
N ASP A 86 -16.85 11.30 3.83
CA ASP A 86 -17.87 10.89 2.88
C ASP A 86 -17.46 9.59 2.18
N GLN A 87 -18.32 8.58 2.27
CA GLN A 87 -18.01 7.25 1.75
C GLN A 87 -18.01 7.21 0.22
N SER A 88 -18.82 8.05 -0.42
CA SER A 88 -18.92 8.08 -1.89
C SER A 88 -17.66 8.70 -2.49
N GLU A 89 -17.20 9.82 -1.93
CA GLU A 89 -15.95 10.47 -2.32
C GLU A 89 -14.74 9.56 -2.04
N LEU A 90 -14.68 8.95 -0.86
CA LEU A 90 -13.61 8.02 -0.49
C LEU A 90 -13.48 6.90 -1.52
N PHE A 91 -14.57 6.21 -1.85
CA PHE A 91 -14.51 5.09 -2.81
C PHE A 91 -14.30 5.53 -4.25
N ALA A 92 -14.76 6.72 -4.64
CA ALA A 92 -14.47 7.30 -5.95
C ALA A 92 -12.97 7.56 -6.11
N GLU A 93 -12.30 8.11 -5.10
CA GLU A 93 -10.86 8.32 -5.14
C GLU A 93 -10.07 7.00 -5.03
N CYS A 94 -10.54 6.02 -4.26
CA CYS A 94 -9.89 4.69 -4.22
C CYS A 94 -9.90 3.98 -5.58
N ILE A 95 -11.04 3.92 -6.27
CA ILE A 95 -11.10 3.26 -7.58
C ILE A 95 -10.32 4.03 -8.64
N LYS A 96 -10.35 5.36 -8.60
CA LYS A 96 -9.55 6.23 -9.48
C LYS A 96 -8.05 5.99 -9.27
N TYR A 97 -7.60 5.91 -8.02
CA TYR A 97 -6.21 5.60 -7.67
C TYR A 97 -5.81 4.22 -8.23
N TYR A 98 -6.60 3.18 -7.93
CA TYR A 98 -6.34 1.83 -8.43
C TYR A 98 -6.30 1.78 -9.96
N ALA A 99 -7.31 2.34 -10.62
CA ALA A 99 -7.47 2.27 -12.07
C ALA A 99 -6.30 2.92 -12.83
N ASN A 100 -5.76 4.03 -12.31
CA ASN A 100 -4.72 4.80 -12.99
C ASN A 100 -3.29 4.38 -12.62
N ILE A 101 -3.07 3.78 -11.45
CA ILE A 101 -1.73 3.45 -10.95
C ILE A 101 -1.50 1.93 -10.95
N LEU A 102 -2.46 1.16 -10.46
CA LEU A 102 -2.27 -0.25 -10.11
C LEU A 102 -2.83 -1.24 -11.13
N THR A 103 -3.68 -0.80 -12.07
CA THR A 103 -4.21 -1.67 -13.13
C THR A 103 -3.14 -2.53 -13.82
N PRO A 104 -1.98 -1.98 -14.26
CA PRO A 104 -0.93 -2.79 -14.90
C PRO A 104 -0.35 -3.90 -14.01
N PHE A 105 -0.48 -3.76 -12.69
CA PHE A 105 0.07 -4.65 -11.67
C PHE A 105 -1.00 -5.54 -11.02
N SER A 106 -2.22 -5.58 -11.57
CA SER A 106 -3.36 -6.30 -10.95
C SER A 106 -3.07 -7.76 -10.60
N ALA A 107 -2.32 -8.50 -11.43
CA ALA A 107 -1.94 -9.88 -11.13
C ALA A 107 -1.02 -9.98 -9.89
N LEU A 108 -0.16 -8.98 -9.69
CA LEU A 108 0.72 -8.91 -8.51
C LEU A 108 -0.07 -8.52 -7.26
N VAL A 109 -1.06 -7.63 -7.39
CA VAL A 109 -1.97 -7.27 -6.28
C VAL A 109 -2.66 -8.51 -5.72
N ASP A 110 -3.29 -9.31 -6.58
CA ASP A 110 -3.99 -10.54 -6.15
C ASP A 110 -3.04 -11.52 -5.45
N LYS A 111 -1.85 -11.76 -6.04
CA LYS A 111 -0.83 -12.63 -5.43
C LYS A 111 -0.38 -12.11 -4.06
N LYS A 112 -0.12 -10.80 -3.95
CA LYS A 112 0.39 -10.19 -2.71
C LYS A 112 -0.67 -10.18 -1.61
N ILE A 113 -1.93 -9.89 -1.93
CA ILE A 113 -3.02 -9.99 -0.94
C ILE A 113 -3.12 -11.42 -0.40
N LYS A 114 -3.07 -12.43 -1.27
CA LYS A 114 -3.10 -13.84 -0.85
C LYS A 114 -1.90 -14.22 0.03
N GLU A 115 -0.70 -13.73 -0.30
CA GLU A 115 0.50 -13.93 0.52
C GLU A 115 0.34 -13.30 1.92
N VAL A 116 -0.10 -12.05 2.01
CA VAL A 116 -0.29 -11.36 3.30
C VAL A 116 -1.37 -12.05 4.13
N LEU A 117 -2.49 -12.46 3.52
CA LEU A 117 -3.53 -13.23 4.20
C LEU A 117 -3.01 -14.58 4.72
N SER A 118 -2.06 -15.23 4.00
CA SER A 118 -1.50 -16.51 4.44
C SER A 118 -0.68 -16.43 5.74
N PHE A 119 -0.28 -15.23 6.17
CA PHE A 119 0.39 -15.03 7.46
C PHE A 119 -0.57 -15.16 8.65
N ASN A 120 -1.90 -15.16 8.41
CA ASN A 120 -2.94 -15.25 9.45
C ASN A 120 -2.74 -14.20 10.57
N LEU A 121 -2.27 -13.01 10.20
CA LEU A 121 -2.09 -11.90 11.11
C LEU A 121 -3.41 -11.11 11.22
N PRO A 122 -3.86 -10.75 12.44
CA PRO A 122 -4.98 -9.83 12.60
C PRO A 122 -4.64 -8.47 11.99
N VAL A 123 -5.64 -7.76 11.48
CA VAL A 123 -5.46 -6.41 10.93
C VAL A 123 -6.59 -5.54 11.43
N ASP A 124 -6.27 -4.70 12.42
CA ASP A 124 -7.21 -3.75 13.01
C ASP A 124 -7.12 -2.39 12.30
N PHE A 125 -5.95 -2.06 11.75
CA PHE A 125 -5.71 -0.83 10.99
C PHE A 125 -4.90 -1.08 9.72
N ILE A 126 -5.25 -0.37 8.65
CA ILE A 126 -4.39 -0.20 7.46
C ILE A 126 -4.05 1.29 7.35
N CYS A 127 -2.79 1.61 7.59
CA CYS A 127 -2.21 2.95 7.52
C CYS A 127 -1.48 3.11 6.18
N THR A 128 -2.08 3.86 5.27
CA THR A 128 -1.57 4.12 3.92
C THR A 128 -0.65 5.35 3.90
N SER A 129 0.13 5.56 2.83
CA SER A 129 0.92 6.79 2.61
C SER A 129 0.08 7.97 2.16
N HIS A 130 -1.14 7.72 1.69
CA HIS A 130 -2.03 8.72 1.13
C HIS A 130 -3.42 8.61 1.76
N GLY A 131 -4.05 9.78 1.99
CA GLY A 131 -5.40 9.98 2.50
C GLY A 131 -5.71 9.32 3.85
N VAL A 132 -6.90 8.72 3.97
CA VAL A 132 -7.42 8.20 5.24
C VAL A 132 -6.81 6.86 5.66
N ILE A 133 -6.73 6.67 6.97
CA ILE A 133 -6.45 5.40 7.63
C ILE A 133 -7.72 4.56 7.69
N TRP A 134 -7.62 3.29 7.32
CA TRP A 134 -8.70 2.33 7.46
C TRP A 134 -8.70 1.74 8.87
N ARG A 135 -9.63 2.17 9.73
CA ARG A 135 -9.80 1.61 11.09
C ARG A 135 -11.12 0.86 11.27
N LYS A 136 -12.18 1.32 10.59
CA LYS A 136 -13.49 0.66 10.67
C LYS A 136 -13.60 -0.29 9.50
N ASN A 137 -13.70 -1.59 9.78
CA ASN A 137 -13.74 -2.65 8.78
C ASN A 137 -12.59 -2.49 7.74
N PRO A 138 -11.32 -2.57 8.15
CA PRO A 138 -10.18 -2.34 7.26
C PRO A 138 -10.14 -3.31 6.07
N THR A 139 -10.70 -4.52 6.20
CA THR A 139 -10.75 -5.49 5.09
C THR A 139 -11.62 -5.04 3.94
N GLN A 140 -12.49 -4.03 4.10
CA GLN A 140 -13.35 -3.53 3.02
C GLN A 140 -12.55 -3.07 1.79
N ILE A 141 -11.40 -2.40 1.99
CA ILE A 141 -10.58 -1.93 0.86
C ILE A 141 -9.79 -3.08 0.25
N VAL A 142 -9.41 -4.09 1.05
CA VAL A 142 -8.76 -5.31 0.57
C VAL A 142 -9.69 -6.09 -0.35
N GLU A 143 -10.96 -6.25 0.04
CA GLU A 143 -11.99 -6.89 -0.78
C GLU A 143 -12.24 -6.13 -2.10
N LYS A 144 -12.24 -4.79 -2.07
CA LYS A 144 -12.33 -3.98 -3.28
C LYS A 144 -11.13 -4.21 -4.20
N TYR A 145 -9.91 -4.21 -3.66
CA TYR A 145 -8.70 -4.48 -4.44
C TYR A 145 -8.72 -5.89 -5.04
N MET A 146 -9.19 -6.91 -4.31
CA MET A 146 -9.36 -8.27 -4.86
C MET A 146 -10.37 -8.27 -6.02
N LYS A 147 -11.48 -7.55 -5.88
CA LYS A 147 -12.48 -7.40 -6.95
C LYS A 147 -11.88 -6.68 -8.17
N TRP A 148 -11.16 -5.58 -7.95
CA TRP A 148 -10.55 -4.77 -9.01
C TRP A 148 -9.44 -5.51 -9.76
N ALA A 149 -8.59 -6.23 -9.02
CA ALA A 149 -7.52 -7.04 -9.57
C ALA A 149 -8.03 -8.18 -10.47
N ASN A 150 -9.22 -8.70 -10.20
CA ASN A 150 -9.82 -9.79 -10.96
C ASN A 150 -10.53 -9.32 -12.25
N LYS A 151 -9.78 -8.66 -13.15
CA LYS A 151 -10.27 -8.21 -14.47
C LYS A 151 -11.61 -7.49 -14.40
N TYR A 152 -11.71 -6.53 -13.47
CA TYR A 152 -12.95 -5.84 -13.15
C TYR A 152 -13.57 -5.14 -14.36
N LYS A 153 -14.89 -5.24 -14.46
CA LYS A 153 -15.71 -4.58 -15.46
C LYS A 153 -17.14 -4.42 -14.96
N GLU A 154 -17.82 -3.40 -15.46
CA GLU A 154 -19.25 -3.16 -15.24
C GLU A 154 -19.98 -3.21 -16.58
N ASN A 155 -21.31 -3.16 -16.56
CA ASN A 155 -22.10 -2.99 -17.78
C ASN A 155 -22.04 -1.52 -18.25
N GLN A 156 -20.85 -1.08 -18.63
CA GLN A 156 -20.53 0.30 -18.99
C GLN A 156 -19.65 0.31 -20.23
N ILE A 157 -20.00 1.15 -21.20
CA ILE A 157 -19.19 1.43 -22.39
C ILE A 157 -18.67 2.86 -22.25
N THR A 158 -17.36 3.03 -22.30
CA THR A 158 -16.72 4.35 -22.32
C THR A 158 -16.29 4.65 -23.75
N ILE A 159 -16.85 5.72 -24.34
CA ILE A 159 -16.44 6.21 -25.66
C ILE A 159 -15.56 7.43 -25.43
N PHE A 160 -14.32 7.37 -25.87
CA PHE A 160 -13.40 8.50 -25.88
C PHE A 160 -13.17 8.96 -27.32
N SER A 161 -13.27 10.26 -27.55
CA SER A 161 -12.92 10.91 -28.82
C SER A 161 -11.94 12.04 -28.54
N SER A 162 -10.84 12.05 -29.30
CA SER A 162 -9.83 13.09 -29.25
C SER A 162 -9.71 13.70 -30.65
N LEU A 163 -9.98 15.00 -30.77
CA LEU A 163 -9.61 15.78 -31.94
C LEU A 163 -8.16 16.20 -31.76
N ILE A 164 -7.24 15.46 -32.37
CA ILE A 164 -5.85 15.93 -32.51
C ILE A 164 -5.90 17.12 -33.47
N LYS A 165 -5.56 18.31 -32.99
CA LYS A 165 -5.23 19.47 -33.82
C LYS A 165 -3.72 19.48 -34.08
#